data_AF-A0A536EVW5-F1
#
_entry.id   AF-A0A536EVW5-F1
#
_cell.length_a   1.000
_cell.length_b   1.000
_cell.length_c   1.000
_cell.angle_alpha   90.00
_cell.angle_beta   90.00
_cell.angle_gamma   90.00
#
_symmetry.space_group_name_H-M   'P 1'
#
loop_
_entity.id
_entity.type
_entity.pdbx_description
1 polymer ?
#
loop_
_entity_poly.entity_id
_entity_poly.type
_entity_poly.pdbx_seq_one_letter_code
_entity_poly.pdbx_strand_id
1 'polypeptide(L)'
;MGFNPESLAVLQGEPDWLQQRRRGALATYERLPSPSKTDEEWRRTDVSRFDPGQFSTLEHLDGLKLERPSGLPSGVILKPLRQAAKDHPELV
;
A
#
# COMPACT_ATOMS: atom_id res chain seq x y z
N MET A 1 0.95 14.93 9.81
CA MET A 1 1.99 14.59 8.82
C MET A 1 1.30 13.94 7.65
N GLY A 2 1.57 14.37 6.42
CA GLY A 2 0.90 13.85 5.22
C GLY A 2 1.60 12.61 4.66
N PHE A 3 0.88 11.86 3.82
CA PHE A 3 1.42 10.79 2.98
C PHE A 3 2.44 11.38 1.99
N ASN A 4 3.74 11.18 2.25
CA ASN A 4 4.81 11.81 1.47
C ASN A 4 5.98 10.81 1.24
N PRO A 5 6.95 11.13 0.36
CA PRO A 5 8.03 10.19 0.05
C PRO A 5 8.87 9.78 1.28
N GLU A 6 8.95 10.65 2.28
CA GLU A 6 9.68 10.39 3.52
C GLU A 6 8.91 9.42 4.43
N SER A 7 7.57 9.49 4.49
CA SER A 7 6.74 8.53 5.24
C SER A 7 6.86 7.11 4.66
N LEU A 8 7.00 6.99 3.34
CA LEU A 8 7.23 5.70 2.67
C LEU A 8 8.61 5.11 2.95
N ALA A 9 9.63 5.94 3.19
CA ALA A 9 10.99 5.47 3.47
C ALA A 9 11.11 4.80 4.85
N VAL A 10 10.15 5.05 5.76
CA VAL A 10 10.12 4.53 7.14
C VAL A 10 9.64 3.07 7.21
N LEU A 11 9.21 2.46 6.10
CA LEU A 11 8.84 1.04 6.05
C LEU A 11 10.10 0.15 6.13
N GLN A 12 10.55 -0.09 7.37
CA GLN A 12 11.86 -0.68 7.71
C GLN A 12 12.18 -1.98 6.95
N GLY A 13 13.29 -1.98 6.21
CA GLY A 13 13.99 -3.16 5.69
C GLY A 13 13.45 -3.77 4.38
N GLU A 14 12.51 -3.13 3.68
CA GLU A 14 12.01 -3.66 2.42
C GLU A 14 13.10 -3.77 1.34
N PRO A 15 13.05 -4.78 0.44
CA PRO A 15 13.97 -4.85 -0.68
C PRO A 15 13.87 -3.64 -1.61
N ASP A 16 14.98 -3.28 -2.27
CA ASP A 16 15.09 -2.07 -3.09
C ASP A 16 14.01 -1.99 -4.18
N TRP A 17 13.68 -3.12 -4.83
CA TRP A 17 12.66 -3.15 -5.87
C TRP A 17 11.28 -2.73 -5.34
N LEU A 18 10.93 -3.11 -4.11
CA LEU A 18 9.64 -2.81 -3.50
C LEU A 18 9.59 -1.33 -3.10
N GLN A 19 10.69 -0.81 -2.55
CA GLN A 19 10.83 0.62 -2.27
C GLN A 19 10.70 1.47 -3.55
N GLN A 20 11.38 1.08 -4.63
CA GLN A 20 11.28 1.76 -5.93
C GLN A 20 9.86 1.74 -6.47
N ARG A 21 9.17 0.59 -6.36
CA ARG A 21 7.77 0.45 -6.79
C ARG A 21 6.83 1.38 -6.02
N ARG A 22 6.99 1.50 -4.69
CA ARG A 22 6.20 2.45 -3.88
C ARG A 22 6.45 3.90 -4.28
N ARG A 23 7.71 4.29 -4.46
CA ARG A 23 8.06 5.65 -4.92
C ARG A 23 7.46 5.97 -6.29
N GLY A 24 7.55 5.03 -7.24
CA GLY A 24 6.96 5.19 -8.57
C GLY A 24 5.43 5.31 -8.54
N ALA A 25 4.77 4.53 -7.69
CA ALA A 25 3.33 4.62 -7.49
C ALA A 25 2.93 5.97 -6.85
N LEU A 26 3.64 6.42 -5.81
CA LEU A 26 3.40 7.72 -5.19
C LEU A 26 3.58 8.87 -6.20
N ALA A 27 4.68 8.88 -6.93
CA ALA A 27 4.93 9.90 -7.95
C ALA A 27 3.87 9.90 -9.07
N THR A 28 3.28 8.74 -9.37
CA THR A 28 2.17 8.66 -10.33
C THR A 28 0.88 9.22 -9.72
N TYR A 29 0.57 8.85 -8.48
CA TYR A 29 -0.57 9.39 -7.73
C TYR A 29 -0.52 10.92 -7.63
N GLU A 30 0.64 11.49 -7.28
CA GLU A 30 0.83 12.95 -7.14
C GLU A 30 0.61 13.73 -8.44
N ARG A 31 0.82 13.08 -9.60
CA ARG A 31 0.60 13.70 -10.92
C ARG A 31 -0.83 13.53 -11.43
N LEU A 32 -1.57 12.54 -10.95
CA LEU A 32 -2.93 12.29 -11.39
C LEU A 32 -3.88 13.27 -10.69
N PRO A 33 -4.80 13.92 -11.43
CA PRO A 33 -5.85 14.70 -10.78
C PRO A 33 -6.73 13.77 -9.94
N SER A 34 -7.30 14.31 -8.85
CA SER A 34 -8.34 13.60 -8.12
C SER A 34 -9.50 13.30 -9.08
N PRO A 35 -10.01 12.05 -9.10
CA PRO A 35 -11.12 11.72 -9.96
C PRO A 35 -12.39 12.45 -9.52
N SER A 36 -13.25 12.69 -10.49
CA SER A 36 -14.45 13.49 -10.38
C SER A 36 -15.65 12.71 -10.89
N LYS A 37 -16.87 13.14 -10.51
CA LYS A 37 -18.10 12.52 -11.03
C LYS A 37 -18.29 12.71 -12.54
N THR A 38 -17.53 13.59 -13.18
CA THR A 38 -17.55 13.76 -14.64
C THR A 38 -16.70 12.72 -15.36
N ASP A 39 -15.81 12.02 -14.65
CA ASP A 39 -15.07 10.88 -15.19
C ASP A 39 -16.00 9.66 -15.28
N GLU A 40 -16.03 9.01 -16.43
CA GLU A 40 -17.02 7.96 -16.74
C GLU A 40 -16.93 6.76 -15.78
N GLU A 41 -15.70 6.43 -15.37
CA GLU A 41 -15.33 5.39 -14.41
C GLU A 41 -15.80 5.72 -12.98
N TRP A 42 -15.96 7.01 -12.65
CA TRP A 42 -16.26 7.51 -11.30
C TRP A 42 -17.66 8.11 -11.17
N ARG A 43 -18.43 8.16 -12.25
CA ARG A 43 -19.78 8.73 -12.31
C ARG A 43 -20.76 8.19 -11.25
N ARG A 44 -20.55 6.98 -10.73
CA ARG A 44 -21.38 6.36 -9.67
C ARG A 44 -20.73 6.35 -8.28
N THR A 45 -19.49 6.83 -8.14
CA THR A 45 -18.72 6.76 -6.90
C THR A 45 -18.19 8.14 -6.54
N ASP A 46 -18.75 8.75 -5.49
CA ASP A 46 -18.28 10.04 -4.99
C ASP A 46 -17.09 9.88 -4.05
N VAL A 47 -15.91 10.30 -4.50
CA VAL A 47 -14.68 10.30 -3.68
C VAL A 47 -14.22 11.70 -3.28
N SER A 48 -15.03 12.74 -3.51
CA SER A 48 -14.66 14.14 -3.19
C SER A 48 -14.37 14.39 -1.71
N ARG A 49 -14.88 13.53 -0.83
CA ARG A 49 -14.67 13.57 0.63
C ARG A 49 -13.57 12.63 1.11
N PHE A 50 -12.95 11.87 0.22
CA PHE A 50 -11.87 10.98 0.57
C PHE A 50 -10.55 11.76 0.54
N ASP A 51 -9.95 11.93 1.71
CA ASP A 51 -8.60 12.49 1.87
C ASP A 51 -7.64 11.36 2.31
N PRO A 52 -6.83 10.80 1.38
CA PRO A 52 -5.85 9.76 1.71
C PRO A 52 -4.85 10.21 2.78
N GLY A 53 -4.54 11.51 2.87
CA GLY A 53 -3.57 12.05 3.81
C GLY A 53 -3.95 11.85 5.27
N GLN A 54 -5.26 11.78 5.58
CA GLN A 54 -5.78 11.52 6.93
C GLN A 54 -5.43 10.12 7.44
N PHE A 55 -5.11 9.16 6.56
CA PHE A 55 -4.93 7.75 6.90
C PHE A 55 -3.45 7.33 6.97
N SER A 56 -2.50 8.27 6.86
CA SER A 56 -1.05 8.02 6.87
C SER A 56 -0.50 7.46 8.19
N THR A 57 -1.25 7.54 9.28
CA THR A 57 -0.83 7.05 10.61
C THR A 57 -0.59 5.55 10.65
N LEU A 58 -1.30 4.75 9.83
CA LEU A 58 -1.18 3.28 9.84
C LEU A 58 0.14 2.76 9.24
N GLU A 59 0.85 3.58 8.46
CA GLU A 59 2.18 3.21 7.92
C GLU A 59 3.22 3.02 9.03
N HIS A 60 3.05 3.72 10.15
CA HIS A 60 4.00 3.72 11.26
C HIS A 60 3.78 2.58 12.27
N LEU A 61 2.64 1.90 12.21
CA LEU A 61 2.24 0.88 13.19
C LEU A 61 2.36 -0.55 12.65
N ASP A 62 3.02 -0.72 11.51
CA ASP A 62 3.15 -2.03 10.88
C ASP A 62 1.78 -2.70 10.70
N GLY A 63 0.81 -1.89 10.22
CA GLY A 63 -0.64 -1.95 10.48
C GLY A 63 -1.42 -3.19 10.04
N LEU A 64 -0.88 -4.38 10.16
CA LEU A 64 -1.56 -5.65 9.91
C LEU A 64 -1.64 -6.46 11.19
N LYS A 65 -2.82 -6.44 11.81
CA LYS A 65 -3.30 -7.62 12.53
C LYS A 65 -3.71 -8.66 11.48
N LEU A 66 -2.76 -9.44 11.00
CA LEU A 66 -3.07 -10.55 10.10
C LEU A 66 -3.71 -11.67 10.92
N GLU A 67 -5.04 -11.72 10.96
CA GLU A 67 -5.73 -12.90 11.47
C GLU A 67 -5.50 -14.04 10.47
N ARG A 68 -4.66 -15.00 10.86
CA ARG A 68 -4.36 -16.16 10.02
C ARG A 68 -5.63 -17.01 9.94
N PRO A 69 -6.22 -17.23 8.74
CA PRO A 69 -7.34 -18.13 8.60
C PRO A 69 -6.94 -19.54 9.06
N SER A 70 -7.79 -20.20 9.83
CA SER A 70 -7.66 -21.64 10.07
C SER A 70 -7.88 -22.40 8.76
N GLY A 71 -7.10 -23.45 8.51
CA GLY A 71 -7.31 -24.33 7.35
C GLY A 71 -6.63 -23.89 6.04
N LEU A 72 -5.56 -23.09 6.11
CA LEU A 72 -4.73 -22.86 4.93
C LEU A 72 -4.18 -24.20 4.40
N PRO A 73 -4.27 -24.47 3.08
CA PRO A 73 -3.68 -25.65 2.48
C PRO A 73 -2.18 -25.75 2.75
N SER A 74 -1.66 -26.98 2.74
CA SER A 74 -0.21 -27.21 2.82
C SER A 74 0.52 -26.48 1.68
N GLY A 75 1.62 -25.80 2.01
CA GLY A 75 2.41 -25.01 1.05
C GLY A 75 1.98 -23.55 0.88
N VAL A 76 0.88 -23.09 1.50
CA VAL A 76 0.44 -21.70 1.39
C VAL A 76 1.11 -20.81 2.46
N ILE A 77 1.79 -19.76 2.00
CA ILE A 77 2.40 -18.73 2.85
C ILE A 77 1.51 -17.48 2.84
N LEU A 78 0.97 -17.11 4.00
CA LEU A 78 0.27 -15.85 4.21
C LEU A 78 1.11 -14.96 5.13
N LYS A 79 1.71 -13.92 4.57
CA LYS A 79 2.55 -12.93 5.29
C LYS A 79 2.29 -11.54 4.71
N PRO A 80 2.54 -10.46 5.47
CA PRO A 80 2.63 -9.11 4.91
C PRO A 80 3.62 -9.08 3.74
N LEU A 81 3.29 -8.38 2.65
CA LEU A 81 4.12 -8.31 1.43
C LEU A 81 5.59 -7.96 1.74
N ARG A 82 5.82 -7.01 2.66
CA ARG A 82 7.17 -6.62 3.09
C ARG A 82 7.97 -7.76 3.71
N GLN A 83 7.32 -8.62 4.49
CA GLN A 83 7.94 -9.77 5.14
C GLN A 83 8.09 -10.93 4.15
N ALA A 84 7.13 -11.12 3.25
CA ALA A 84 7.22 -12.09 2.17
C ALA A 84 8.41 -11.78 1.23
N ALA A 85 8.55 -10.52 0.81
CA ALA A 85 9.64 -10.08 -0.06
C ALA A 85 11.03 -10.21 0.58
N LYS A 86 11.12 -10.20 1.92
CA LYS A 86 12.37 -10.46 2.67
C LYS A 86 12.67 -11.95 2.79
N ASP A 87 11.68 -12.71 3.25
CA ASP A 87 11.88 -14.12 3.65
C ASP A 87 11.84 -15.08 2.47
N HIS A 88 11.07 -14.74 1.43
CA HIS A 88 10.76 -15.58 0.27
C HIS A 88 10.77 -14.73 -1.02
N PRO A 89 11.89 -14.07 -1.36
CA PRO A 89 11.98 -13.15 -2.50
C PRO A 89 11.66 -13.81 -3.86
N GLU A 90 11.81 -15.13 -3.98
CA GLU A 90 11.49 -15.90 -5.17
C GLU A 90 9.99 -16.07 -5.46
N LEU A 91 9.14 -15.75 -4.48
CA LEU A 91 7.68 -15.89 -4.58
C LEU A 91 6.96 -14.56 -4.86
N VAL A 92 7.69 -13.44 -5.01
CA VAL A 92 7.13 -12.07 -5.07
C VAL A 92 7.67 -11.26 -6.25
#